data_AF-A0A2S3X6C8-F1
#
_entry.id   AF-A0A2S3X6C8-F1
#
_cell.length_a   1.000
_cell.length_b   1.000
_cell.length_c   1.000
_cell.angle_alpha   90.00
_cell.angle_beta   90.00
_cell.angle_gamma   90.00
#
_symmetry.space_group_name_H-M   'P 1'
#
loop_
_entity.id
_entity.type
_entity.pdbx_description
1 polymer ?
#
loop_
_entity_poly.entity_id
_entity_poly.type
_entity_poly.pdbx_seq_one_letter_code
_entity_poly.pdbx_strand_id
1 'polypeptide(L)'
;MALSWRVLLALTLFAAGTHYWPIKSAQSMQTAEAATPWGADYFPNTPLVTQDGKPVRFFDDLIKDKVVAINFIFTGCSDSCPVETARLRQVQKILGDRVGKDIFLYSISIDPYNDTPATLKRYAEKFGIGPGWTLLTGEPEDIEQLRRRLGLYIEGLENGRSKDHNLSLIIGNQATGRWMKASPFESPYILADRLGNSLHNWKQASAMANDYASAPEIRPPSSGEQIFRTRCSSCHTVGNTEPGQPGIGPDLLGVTQQRDPSWLVRWLKEPDQMLAEQEPLATLLFEQYNRLAMPNMRLGDTEISALITYLQEETTRIQAPLADRGKP
;
A
#
# COMPACT_ATOMS: atom_id res chain seq x y z
N MET A 1 68.57 -28.36 -86.89
CA MET A 1 69.05 -26.97 -86.71
C MET A 1 68.41 -26.39 -85.45
N ALA A 2 69.22 -25.74 -84.60
CA ALA A 2 68.88 -24.68 -83.62
C ALA A 2 67.87 -25.00 -82.46
N LEU A 3 68.32 -24.99 -81.18
CA LEU A 3 68.31 -23.88 -80.17
C LEU A 3 66.92 -23.68 -79.50
N SER A 4 66.72 -23.82 -78.17
CA SER A 4 66.99 -22.90 -77.02
C SER A 4 65.65 -22.57 -76.31
N TRP A 5 65.40 -22.96 -75.06
CA TRP A 5 65.57 -22.26 -73.76
C TRP A 5 64.68 -21.01 -73.48
N ARG A 6 63.90 -21.10 -72.37
CA ARG A 6 63.24 -20.04 -71.53
C ARG A 6 62.01 -19.34 -72.18
N VAL A 7 60.87 -19.14 -71.48
CA VAL A 7 60.57 -18.11 -70.46
C VAL A 7 59.21 -18.42 -69.78
N LEU A 8 59.18 -18.67 -68.46
CA LEU A 8 58.55 -17.92 -67.34
C LEU A 8 57.02 -17.67 -67.40
N LEU A 9 56.17 -18.27 -66.55
CA LEU A 9 55.89 -18.00 -65.11
C LEU A 9 55.34 -16.59 -64.83
N ALA A 10 54.02 -16.47 -64.74
CA ALA A 10 53.31 -15.42 -64.01
C ALA A 10 52.23 -16.09 -63.14
N LEU A 11 52.62 -16.49 -61.94
CA LEU A 11 51.74 -16.96 -60.87
C LEU A 11 51.41 -15.74 -60.00
N THR A 12 50.21 -15.19 -60.13
CA THR A 12 49.70 -14.19 -59.20
C THR A 12 49.14 -14.90 -57.96
N LEU A 13 49.92 -14.85 -56.88
CA LEU A 13 49.53 -15.23 -55.53
C LEU A 13 48.48 -14.25 -54.99
N PHE A 14 47.23 -14.70 -54.82
CA PHE A 14 46.30 -14.09 -53.88
C PHE A 14 46.65 -14.60 -52.48
N ALA A 15 47.42 -13.80 -51.73
CA ALA A 15 47.63 -14.03 -50.31
C ALA A 15 46.33 -13.69 -49.56
N ALA A 16 45.59 -14.71 -49.15
CA ALA A 16 44.51 -14.57 -48.18
C ALA A 16 45.12 -14.25 -46.81
N GLY A 17 45.13 -12.96 -46.44
CA GLY A 17 45.47 -12.52 -45.10
C GLY A 17 44.41 -13.01 -44.12
N THR A 18 44.70 -14.07 -43.37
CA THR A 18 43.93 -14.44 -42.19
C THR A 18 44.16 -13.38 -41.11
N HIS A 19 43.23 -12.44 -40.98
CA HIS A 19 43.18 -11.53 -39.85
C HIS A 19 42.88 -12.35 -38.58
N TYR A 20 43.94 -12.76 -37.87
CA TYR A 20 43.86 -13.25 -36.51
C TYR A 20 43.45 -12.07 -35.61
N TRP A 21 42.14 -11.97 -35.36
CA TRP A 21 41.62 -11.14 -34.28
C TRP A 21 41.87 -11.90 -32.97
N PRO A 22 42.67 -11.38 -32.03
CA PRO A 22 42.83 -12.05 -30.75
C PRO A 22 41.47 -11.99 -30.05
N ILE A 23 40.83 -13.14 -29.86
CA ILE A 23 39.71 -13.27 -28.93
C ILE A 23 40.30 -12.93 -27.57
N LYS A 24 40.08 -11.69 -27.11
CA LYS A 24 40.30 -11.32 -25.71
C LYS A 24 39.52 -12.34 -24.90
N SER A 25 40.25 -13.11 -24.08
CA SER A 25 39.67 -13.94 -23.04
C SER A 25 38.53 -13.16 -22.39
N ALA A 26 37.32 -13.74 -22.43
CA ALA A 26 36.19 -13.20 -21.71
C ALA A 26 36.61 -13.09 -20.25
N GLN A 27 37.06 -11.90 -19.85
CA GLN A 27 37.15 -11.53 -18.45
C GLN A 27 35.77 -11.83 -17.90
N SER A 28 35.74 -12.69 -16.89
CA SER A 28 34.56 -12.92 -16.09
C SER A 28 33.91 -11.57 -15.82
N MET A 29 32.79 -11.29 -16.49
CA MET A 29 31.85 -10.29 -16.02
C MET A 29 31.31 -10.86 -14.72
N GLN A 30 32.07 -10.71 -13.64
CA GLN A 30 31.48 -10.32 -12.38
C GLN A 30 30.78 -9.00 -12.70
N THR A 31 29.53 -9.12 -13.13
CA THR A 31 28.59 -8.02 -13.13
C THR A 31 28.61 -7.51 -11.71
N ALA A 32 29.30 -6.39 -11.50
CA ALA A 32 28.95 -5.49 -10.44
C ALA A 32 27.44 -5.32 -10.56
N GLU A 33 26.72 -5.92 -9.62
CA GLU A 33 25.33 -5.63 -9.34
C GLU A 33 25.24 -4.12 -9.31
N ALA A 34 24.69 -3.53 -10.38
CA ALA A 34 24.83 -2.10 -10.62
C ALA A 34 24.28 -1.38 -9.40
N ALA A 35 25.17 -0.74 -8.64
CA ALA A 35 24.81 -0.06 -7.40
C ALA A 35 23.68 0.92 -7.73
N THR A 36 22.49 0.58 -7.27
CA THR A 36 21.31 1.44 -7.37
C THR A 36 21.68 2.81 -6.79
N PRO A 37 21.28 3.93 -7.44
CA PRO A 37 21.47 5.27 -6.85
C PRO A 37 20.80 5.41 -5.47
N TRP A 38 19.87 4.50 -5.16
CA TRP A 38 19.09 4.41 -3.93
C TRP A 38 19.78 3.52 -2.89
N GLY A 39 21.08 3.75 -2.66
CA GLY A 39 21.91 3.05 -1.68
C GLY A 39 22.03 3.79 -0.34
N ALA A 40 23.00 3.37 0.47
CA ALA A 40 23.29 3.97 1.78
C ALA A 40 23.69 5.46 1.69
N ASP A 41 24.22 5.88 0.54
CA ASP A 41 24.60 7.28 0.29
C ASP A 41 23.38 8.19 0.05
N TYR A 42 22.23 7.61 -0.34
CA TYR A 42 21.00 8.36 -0.63
C TYR A 42 20.08 8.41 0.59
N PHE A 43 19.74 7.24 1.14
CA PHE A 43 18.82 7.12 2.26
C PHE A 43 19.58 7.25 3.58
N PRO A 44 19.14 8.12 4.51
CA PRO A 44 19.82 8.28 5.77
C PRO A 44 19.68 7.01 6.62
N ASN A 45 20.73 6.65 7.36
CA ASN A 45 20.68 5.52 8.29
C ASN A 45 20.15 5.94 9.68
N THR A 46 19.03 6.66 9.64
CA THR A 46 18.39 7.31 10.79
C THR A 46 18.07 6.29 11.90
N PRO A 47 18.44 6.56 13.16
CA PRO A 47 18.01 5.73 14.28
C PRO A 47 16.51 5.90 14.54
N LEU A 48 15.81 4.79 14.70
CA LEU A 48 14.38 4.75 15.04
C LEU A 48 14.14 3.72 16.15
N VAL A 49 12.96 3.78 16.76
CA VAL A 49 12.50 2.85 17.78
C VAL A 49 11.17 2.27 17.35
N THR A 50 11.06 0.95 17.38
CA THR A 50 9.84 0.22 17.02
C THR A 50 8.79 0.28 18.14
N GLN A 51 7.55 -0.15 17.86
CA GLN A 51 6.48 -0.25 18.86
C GLN A 51 6.80 -1.18 20.03
N ASP A 52 7.76 -2.10 19.87
CA ASP A 52 8.23 -3.00 20.91
C ASP A 52 9.45 -2.46 21.67
N GLY A 53 9.84 -1.21 21.43
CA GLY A 53 10.98 -0.56 22.08
C GLY A 53 12.35 -0.98 21.53
N LYS A 54 12.40 -1.77 20.45
CA LYS A 54 13.65 -2.18 19.81
C LYS A 54 14.24 -1.02 18.98
N PRO A 55 15.51 -0.62 19.19
CA PRO A 55 16.19 0.33 18.33
C PRO A 55 16.54 -0.32 16.98
N VAL A 56 16.38 0.45 15.90
CA VAL A 56 16.65 0.04 14.52
C VAL A 56 17.27 1.19 13.73
N ARG A 57 17.88 0.86 12.60
CA ARG A 57 18.52 1.78 11.65
C ARG A 57 17.76 1.76 10.34
N PHE A 58 17.30 2.94 9.88
CA PHE A 58 16.39 3.04 8.75
C PHE A 58 16.91 2.31 7.49
N PHE A 59 18.15 2.58 7.09
CA PHE A 59 18.70 1.93 5.90
C PHE A 59 18.94 0.43 6.13
N ASP A 60 19.77 0.10 7.11
CA ASP A 60 20.27 -1.26 7.31
C ASP A 60 19.18 -2.25 7.72
N ASP A 61 18.28 -1.85 8.62
CA ASP A 61 17.29 -2.76 9.21
C ASP A 61 15.96 -2.72 8.46
N LEU A 62 15.57 -1.60 7.83
CA LEU A 62 14.21 -1.43 7.31
C LEU A 62 14.13 -1.53 5.78
N ILE A 63 15.07 -0.97 5.02
CA ILE A 63 14.90 -0.87 3.56
C ILE A 63 15.92 -1.66 2.74
N LYS A 64 17.11 -1.93 3.27
CA LYS A 64 18.14 -2.69 2.55
C LYS A 64 17.62 -4.07 2.17
N ASP A 65 17.77 -4.43 0.89
CA ASP A 65 17.36 -5.72 0.32
C ASP A 65 15.87 -6.09 0.50
N LYS A 66 15.00 -5.09 0.74
CA LYS A 66 13.58 -5.30 1.03
C LYS A 66 12.66 -4.59 0.05
N VAL A 67 11.43 -5.11 -0.07
CA VAL A 67 10.30 -4.36 -0.61
C VAL A 67 9.53 -3.75 0.55
N VAL A 68 9.31 -2.44 0.49
CA VAL A 68 8.76 -1.68 1.60
C VAL A 68 7.61 -0.80 1.16
N ALA A 69 6.63 -0.62 2.05
CA ALA A 69 5.67 0.47 2.01
C ALA A 69 5.82 1.31 3.27
N ILE A 70 6.00 2.62 3.11
CA ILE A 70 6.31 3.55 4.19
C ILE A 70 5.30 4.70 4.15
N ASN A 71 4.57 4.89 5.24
CA ASN A 71 3.76 6.08 5.47
C ASN A 71 4.18 6.80 6.76
N PHE A 72 3.75 8.05 6.86
CA PHE A 72 3.91 8.86 8.06
C PHE A 72 2.53 9.10 8.67
N ILE A 73 2.40 8.88 9.97
CA ILE A 73 1.13 8.96 10.70
C ILE A 73 1.31 9.69 12.02
N PHE A 74 0.22 9.95 12.73
CA PHE A 74 0.27 10.17 14.18
C PHE A 74 -0.97 9.54 14.82
N THR A 75 -0.81 8.90 15.97
CA THR A 75 -1.88 8.04 16.52
C THR A 75 -3.10 8.81 17.00
N GLY A 76 -2.94 10.10 17.32
CA GLY A 76 -4.01 11.01 17.70
C GLY A 76 -4.83 11.57 16.54
N CYS A 77 -4.57 11.17 15.28
CA CYS A 77 -5.36 11.62 14.14
C CYS A 77 -6.75 10.99 14.14
N SER A 78 -7.79 11.82 14.07
CA SER A 78 -9.20 11.40 14.02
C SER A 78 -9.81 11.44 12.61
N ASP A 79 -9.00 11.66 11.57
CA ASP A 79 -9.46 11.86 10.20
C ASP A 79 -8.86 10.80 9.24
N SER A 80 -7.77 11.12 8.54
CA SER A 80 -7.23 10.31 7.46
C SER A 80 -6.42 9.08 7.91
N CYS A 81 -5.60 9.18 8.96
CA CYS A 81 -4.69 8.09 9.35
C CYS A 81 -5.43 6.79 9.74
N PRO A 82 -6.58 6.81 10.44
CA PRO A 82 -7.39 5.61 10.65
C PRO A 82 -7.84 4.94 9.34
N VAL A 83 -8.25 5.72 8.35
CA VAL A 83 -8.73 5.21 7.05
C VAL A 83 -7.60 4.61 6.23
N GLU A 84 -6.43 5.25 6.22
CA GLU A 84 -5.21 4.73 5.61
C GLU A 84 -4.75 3.44 6.28
N THR A 85 -4.70 3.40 7.62
CA THR A 85 -4.32 2.20 8.36
C THR A 85 -5.28 1.06 8.04
N ALA A 86 -6.58 1.34 7.95
CA ALA A 86 -7.55 0.34 7.57
C ALA A 86 -7.34 -0.21 6.16
N ARG A 87 -7.01 0.66 5.20
CA ARG A 87 -6.69 0.25 3.82
C ARG A 87 -5.42 -0.61 3.76
N LEU A 88 -4.35 -0.21 4.46
CA LEU A 88 -3.12 -0.99 4.51
C LEU A 88 -3.33 -2.34 5.23
N ARG A 89 -4.29 -2.44 6.17
CA ARG A 89 -4.65 -3.73 6.77
C ARG A 89 -5.28 -4.70 5.76
N GLN A 90 -6.05 -4.19 4.80
CA GLN A 90 -6.55 -4.99 3.68
C GLN A 90 -5.40 -5.44 2.77
N VAL A 91 -4.43 -4.57 2.50
CA VAL A 91 -3.22 -4.92 1.72
C VAL A 91 -2.40 -6.00 2.42
N GLN A 92 -2.19 -5.87 3.74
CA GLN A 92 -1.51 -6.89 4.55
C GLN A 92 -2.23 -8.25 4.44
N LYS A 93 -3.57 -8.24 4.44
CA LYS A 93 -4.36 -9.46 4.28
C LYS A 93 -4.21 -10.09 2.90
N ILE A 94 -4.26 -9.29 1.83
CA ILE A 94 -4.11 -9.78 0.44
C ILE A 94 -2.72 -10.36 0.21
N LEU A 95 -1.68 -9.72 0.75
CA LEU A 95 -0.29 -10.18 0.64
C LEU A 95 0.00 -11.39 1.54
N GLY A 96 -0.75 -11.55 2.64
CA GLY A 96 -0.66 -12.67 3.55
C GLY A 96 0.77 -12.91 4.04
N ASP A 97 1.22 -14.15 3.90
CA ASP A 97 2.53 -14.65 4.34
C ASP A 97 3.76 -13.95 3.74
N ARG A 98 3.58 -13.16 2.68
CA ARG A 98 4.64 -12.34 2.08
C ARG A 98 5.06 -11.20 3.02
N VAL A 99 4.12 -10.69 3.82
CA VAL A 99 4.37 -9.60 4.75
C VAL A 99 5.23 -10.12 5.92
N GLY A 100 6.40 -9.53 6.09
CA GLY A 100 7.42 -9.95 7.06
C GLY A 100 8.46 -10.93 6.52
N LYS A 101 8.33 -11.39 5.26
CA LYS A 101 9.35 -12.23 4.59
C LYS A 101 10.12 -11.41 3.57
N ASP A 102 9.44 -10.95 2.53
CA ASP A 102 10.05 -10.17 1.45
C ASP A 102 9.38 -8.81 1.23
N ILE A 103 8.18 -8.62 1.78
CA ILE A 103 7.46 -7.33 1.80
C ILE A 103 7.31 -6.86 3.25
N PHE A 104 7.56 -5.59 3.51
CA PHE A 104 7.47 -5.00 4.85
C PHE A 104 6.67 -3.70 4.82
N LEU A 105 5.85 -3.47 5.84
CA LEU A 105 5.08 -2.25 5.99
C LEU A 105 5.61 -1.45 7.18
N TYR A 106 5.74 -0.13 7.01
CA TYR A 106 6.27 0.76 8.03
C TYR A 106 5.40 2.00 8.17
N SER A 107 4.97 2.27 9.39
CA SER A 107 4.27 3.51 9.74
C SER A 107 5.08 4.30 10.75
N ILE A 108 5.59 5.45 10.33
CA ILE A 108 6.52 6.27 11.12
C ILE A 108 5.74 7.45 11.71
N SER A 109 5.78 7.61 13.02
CA SER A 109 5.10 8.72 13.68
C SER A 109 5.76 10.06 13.32
N ILE A 110 4.93 11.10 13.12
CA ILE A 110 5.36 12.50 13.06
C ILE A 110 5.20 13.25 14.39
N ASP A 111 4.66 12.59 15.41
CA ASP A 111 4.38 13.15 16.73
C ASP A 111 5.08 12.34 17.84
N PRO A 112 6.42 12.30 17.84
CA PRO A 112 7.19 11.43 18.73
C PRO A 112 7.02 11.75 20.22
N TYR A 113 6.59 12.97 20.56
CA TYR A 113 6.30 13.38 21.94
C TYR A 113 5.10 12.64 22.53
N ASN A 114 4.11 12.27 21.70
CA ASN A 114 2.89 11.59 22.14
C ASN A 114 2.89 10.10 21.74
N ASP A 115 3.48 9.79 20.59
CA ASP A 115 3.54 8.45 20.01
C ASP A 115 4.77 7.68 20.52
N THR A 116 4.76 7.42 21.83
CA THR A 116 5.72 6.50 22.47
C THR A 116 5.58 5.08 21.92
N PRO A 117 6.59 4.20 22.06
CA PRO A 117 6.46 2.79 21.67
C PRO A 117 5.21 2.11 22.23
N ALA A 118 4.86 2.38 23.49
CA ALA A 118 3.65 1.85 24.11
C ALA A 118 2.35 2.40 23.47
N THR A 119 2.34 3.67 23.06
CA THR A 119 1.21 4.27 22.33
C THR A 119 1.06 3.63 20.95
N LEU A 120 2.17 3.48 20.21
CA LEU A 120 2.19 2.81 18.91
C LEU A 120 1.74 1.35 19.00
N LYS A 121 2.15 0.64 20.04
CA LYS A 121 1.73 -0.75 20.27
C LYS A 121 0.22 -0.86 20.49
N ARG A 122 -0.36 0.00 21.32
CA ARG A 122 -1.83 0.06 21.49
C ARG A 122 -2.55 0.42 20.19
N TYR A 123 -1.99 1.33 19.39
CA TYR A 123 -2.54 1.66 18.08
C TYR A 123 -2.53 0.44 17.16
N ALA A 124 -1.40 -0.27 17.09
CA ALA A 124 -1.28 -1.52 16.33
C ALA A 124 -2.32 -2.58 16.77
N GLU A 125 -2.51 -2.77 18.07
CA GLU A 125 -3.51 -3.69 18.63
C GLU A 125 -4.94 -3.31 18.23
N LYS A 126 -5.31 -2.02 18.30
CA LYS A 126 -6.66 -1.55 17.94
C LYS A 126 -7.03 -1.87 16.49
N PHE A 127 -6.11 -1.61 15.56
CA PHE A 127 -6.28 -1.92 14.14
C PHE A 127 -5.98 -3.38 13.80
N GLY A 128 -5.58 -4.18 14.80
CA GLY A 128 -5.15 -5.55 14.66
C GLY A 128 -3.99 -5.69 13.68
N ILE A 129 -3.02 -4.78 13.65
CA ILE A 129 -1.86 -4.83 12.75
C ILE A 129 -1.06 -6.12 12.99
N GLY A 130 -0.86 -6.90 11.93
CA GLY A 130 -0.19 -8.21 11.99
C GLY A 130 1.33 -8.16 11.80
N PRO A 131 2.00 -9.33 11.85
CA PRO A 131 3.44 -9.45 11.61
C PRO A 131 3.91 -8.82 10.29
N GLY A 132 5.16 -8.36 10.28
CA GLY A 132 5.78 -7.72 9.11
C GLY A 132 5.34 -6.27 8.86
N TRP A 133 4.45 -5.72 9.69
CA TRP A 133 4.15 -4.30 9.75
C TRP A 133 4.64 -3.71 11.08
N THR A 134 5.60 -2.79 11.01
CA THR A 134 6.24 -2.16 12.17
C THR A 134 5.82 -0.70 12.27
N LEU A 135 5.48 -0.24 13.47
CA LEU A 135 5.24 1.17 13.77
C LEU A 135 6.48 1.73 14.44
N LEU A 136 6.92 2.92 14.02
CA LEU A 136 8.17 3.49 14.45
C LEU A 136 8.00 4.93 14.97
N THR A 137 8.85 5.28 15.93
CA THR A 137 9.04 6.64 16.43
C THR A 137 10.54 6.93 16.56
N GLY A 138 10.93 8.14 16.90
CA GLY A 138 12.32 8.55 16.98
C GLY A 138 12.47 10.02 17.39
N GLU A 139 13.66 10.57 17.22
CA GLU A 139 13.88 11.98 17.49
C GLU A 139 13.14 12.87 16.45
N PRO A 140 12.56 14.01 16.86
CA PRO A 140 11.81 14.89 15.97
C PRO A 140 12.60 15.32 14.72
N GLU A 141 13.86 15.71 14.89
CA GLU A 141 14.73 16.19 13.81
C GLU A 141 15.07 15.06 12.82
N ASP A 142 15.20 13.83 13.33
CA ASP A 142 15.47 12.63 12.55
C ASP A 142 14.27 12.26 11.69
N ILE A 143 13.06 12.32 12.25
CA ILE A 143 11.80 12.09 11.54
C ILE A 143 11.60 13.14 10.43
N GLU A 144 11.85 14.42 10.72
CA GLU A 144 11.75 15.49 9.73
C GLU A 144 12.73 15.27 8.56
N GLN A 145 14.00 15.00 8.86
CA GLN A 145 15.01 14.74 7.83
C GLN A 145 14.63 13.54 6.97
N LEU A 146 14.12 12.47 7.58
CA LEU A 146 13.67 11.29 6.86
C LEU A 146 12.50 11.61 5.92
N ARG A 147 11.51 12.38 6.38
CA ARG A 147 10.40 12.86 5.53
C ARG A 147 10.89 13.67 4.34
N ARG A 148 11.83 14.59 4.55
CA ARG A 148 12.43 15.40 3.48
C ARG A 148 13.13 14.52 2.44
N ARG A 149 13.92 13.54 2.89
CA ARG A 149 14.64 12.59 2.03
C ARG A 149 13.72 11.67 1.24
N LEU A 150 12.58 11.29 1.81
CA LEU A 150 11.54 10.51 1.13
C LEU A 150 10.63 11.37 0.24
N GLY A 151 10.85 12.69 0.18
CA GLY A 151 10.01 13.62 -0.59
C GLY A 151 8.59 13.73 -0.06
N LEU A 152 8.39 13.46 1.23
CA LEU A 152 7.12 13.51 1.96
C LEU A 152 7.02 14.72 2.89
N TYR A 153 7.91 15.70 2.74
CA TYR A 153 7.85 16.95 3.50
C TYR A 153 7.33 18.09 2.62
N ILE A 154 6.37 18.88 3.12
CA ILE A 154 5.86 20.07 2.44
C ILE A 154 6.23 21.33 3.24
N GLU A 155 7.13 22.13 2.66
CA GLU A 155 7.56 23.39 3.26
C GLU A 155 6.38 24.37 3.43
N GLY A 156 6.32 25.03 4.58
CA GLY A 156 5.27 25.99 4.93
C GLY A 156 4.00 25.37 5.54
N LEU A 157 3.62 24.15 5.18
CA LEU A 157 2.51 23.42 5.80
C LEU A 157 2.95 22.74 7.11
N GLU A 158 4.11 22.09 7.08
CA GLU A 158 4.58 21.25 8.18
C GLU A 158 5.55 22.00 9.12
N ASN A 159 5.21 23.24 9.50
CA ASN A 159 6.07 24.16 10.26
C ASN A 159 5.90 24.07 11.80
N GLY A 160 5.35 22.96 12.30
CA GLY A 160 5.08 22.72 13.73
C GLY A 160 3.84 23.43 14.30
N ARG A 161 3.11 24.22 13.50
CA ARG A 161 1.86 24.88 13.92
C ARG A 161 0.60 24.04 13.63
N SER A 162 0.65 23.19 12.62
CA SER A 162 -0.40 22.23 12.26
C SER A 162 0.16 20.81 12.27
N LYS A 163 -0.70 19.82 12.53
CA LYS A 163 -0.41 18.40 12.31
C LYS A 163 -0.74 17.95 10.88
N ASP A 164 -1.14 18.88 10.00
CA ASP A 164 -1.28 18.63 8.58
C ASP A 164 0.04 18.14 8.01
N HIS A 165 0.00 17.05 7.26
CA HIS A 165 1.16 16.47 6.64
C HIS A 165 0.82 15.75 5.35
N ASN A 166 1.85 15.40 4.57
CA ASN A 166 1.68 14.65 3.35
C ASN A 166 1.20 13.21 3.63
N LEU A 167 -0.01 12.89 3.20
CA LEU A 167 -0.63 11.55 3.27
C LEU A 167 -0.23 10.64 2.10
N SER A 168 0.98 10.80 1.54
CA SER A 168 1.45 9.92 0.47
C SER A 168 2.15 8.69 1.06
N LEU A 169 1.90 7.54 0.45
CA LEU A 169 2.63 6.31 0.73
C LEU A 169 3.87 6.27 -0.18
N ILE A 170 5.03 5.92 0.35
CA ILE A 170 6.21 5.58 -0.46
C ILE A 170 6.31 4.07 -0.52
N ILE A 171 6.30 3.52 -1.73
CA ILE A 171 6.63 2.11 -1.94
C ILE A 171 7.94 1.99 -2.71
N GLY A 172 8.73 0.97 -2.38
CA GLY A 172 9.97 0.75 -3.11
C GLY A 172 10.62 -0.59 -2.85
N ASN A 173 11.57 -0.91 -3.72
CA ASN A 173 12.45 -2.05 -3.60
C ASN A 173 13.87 -1.55 -3.78
N GLN A 174 14.65 -1.59 -2.70
CA GLN A 174 15.99 -1.04 -2.68
C GLN A 174 16.90 -1.77 -3.68
N ALA A 175 16.87 -3.10 -3.71
CA ALA A 175 17.70 -3.92 -4.60
C ALA A 175 17.45 -3.67 -6.09
N THR A 176 16.20 -3.34 -6.48
CA THR A 176 15.88 -2.98 -7.88
C THR A 176 16.00 -1.49 -8.18
N GLY A 177 16.16 -0.65 -7.16
CA GLY A 177 16.13 0.80 -7.29
C GLY A 177 14.79 1.39 -7.73
N ARG A 178 13.70 0.63 -7.63
CA ARG A 178 12.35 1.09 -7.97
C ARG A 178 11.69 1.72 -6.75
N TRP A 179 11.36 3.00 -6.86
CA TRP A 179 10.67 3.77 -5.83
C TRP A 179 9.57 4.60 -6.46
N MET A 180 8.42 4.69 -5.80
CA MET A 180 7.30 5.51 -6.28
C MET A 180 6.44 6.00 -5.13
N LYS A 181 5.81 7.16 -5.33
CA LYS A 181 4.69 7.62 -4.51
C LYS A 181 3.44 6.86 -4.92
N ALA A 182 2.68 6.44 -3.93
CA ALA A 182 1.36 5.82 -4.07
C ALA A 182 0.37 6.54 -3.16
N SER A 183 -0.92 6.39 -3.46
CA SER A 183 -1.98 6.85 -2.57
C SER A 183 -2.26 5.75 -1.54
N PRO A 184 -2.32 6.07 -0.23
CA PRO A 184 -2.75 5.10 0.77
C PRO A 184 -4.24 4.75 0.66
N PHE A 185 -5.00 5.47 -0.19
CA PHE A 185 -6.42 5.21 -0.46
C PHE A 185 -6.65 4.45 -1.77
N GLU A 186 -5.57 4.03 -2.46
CA GLU A 186 -5.67 3.23 -3.68
C GLU A 186 -6.38 1.88 -3.41
N SER A 187 -6.85 1.24 -4.48
CA SER A 187 -7.35 -0.13 -4.41
C SER A 187 -6.31 -1.03 -3.72
N PRO A 188 -6.70 -1.79 -2.68
CA PRO A 188 -5.75 -2.61 -1.94
C PRO A 188 -5.16 -3.73 -2.81
N TYR A 189 -5.90 -4.18 -3.83
CA TYR A 189 -5.43 -5.16 -4.82
C TYR A 189 -4.34 -4.59 -5.73
N ILE A 190 -4.49 -3.34 -6.17
CA ILE A 190 -3.47 -2.69 -7.01
C ILE A 190 -2.20 -2.44 -6.20
N LEU A 191 -2.35 -2.00 -4.95
CA LEU A 191 -1.20 -1.80 -4.09
C LEU A 191 -0.49 -3.11 -3.76
N ALA A 192 -1.25 -4.17 -3.45
CA ALA A 192 -0.70 -5.50 -3.23
C ALA A 192 0.00 -6.05 -4.48
N ASP A 193 -0.57 -5.86 -5.68
CA ASP A 193 0.09 -6.25 -6.94
C ASP A 193 1.40 -5.47 -7.16
N ARG A 194 1.42 -4.17 -6.89
CA ARG A 194 2.65 -3.38 -7.02
C ARG A 194 3.74 -3.87 -6.07
N LEU A 195 3.40 -4.13 -4.81
CA LEU A 195 4.32 -4.63 -3.80
C LEU A 195 4.79 -6.06 -4.11
N GLY A 196 3.87 -6.95 -4.51
CA GLY A 196 4.16 -8.37 -4.72
C GLY A 196 4.77 -8.71 -6.09
N ASN A 197 4.52 -7.89 -7.13
CA ASN A 197 4.89 -8.20 -8.51
C ASN A 197 5.72 -7.09 -9.17
N SER A 198 5.16 -5.89 -9.33
CA SER A 198 5.79 -4.82 -10.12
C SER A 198 7.15 -4.38 -9.54
N LEU A 199 7.24 -4.25 -8.21
CA LEU A 199 8.50 -3.88 -7.54
C LEU A 199 9.52 -5.03 -7.52
N HIS A 200 9.11 -6.27 -7.84
CA HIS A 200 10.01 -7.42 -8.03
C HIS A 200 10.44 -7.62 -9.50
N ASN A 201 10.28 -6.60 -10.36
CA ASN A 201 10.57 -6.70 -11.80
C ASN A 201 9.80 -7.83 -12.51
N TRP A 202 8.60 -8.17 -12.04
CA TRP A 202 7.80 -9.29 -12.58
C TRP A 202 8.53 -10.64 -12.56
N LYS A 203 9.60 -10.77 -11.76
CA LYS A 203 10.39 -12.02 -11.67
C LYS A 203 9.69 -13.10 -10.85
N GLN A 204 8.65 -12.73 -10.11
CA GLN A 204 7.81 -13.68 -9.39
C GLN A 204 6.58 -13.99 -10.25
N ALA A 205 6.32 -15.27 -10.50
CA ALA A 205 5.12 -15.69 -11.20
C ALA A 205 3.89 -15.32 -10.38
N SER A 206 2.84 -14.80 -11.03
CA SER A 206 1.54 -14.61 -10.40
C SER A 206 1.06 -15.95 -9.85
N ALA A 207 0.74 -15.99 -8.55
CA ALA A 207 0.12 -17.16 -7.93
C ALA A 207 -1.36 -17.33 -8.34
N MET A 208 -1.96 -16.30 -8.95
CA MET A 208 -3.35 -16.29 -9.39
C MET A 208 -3.45 -16.70 -10.87
N ALA A 209 -4.22 -17.76 -11.13
CA ALA A 209 -4.53 -18.27 -12.47
C ALA A 209 -5.97 -17.88 -12.89
N ASN A 210 -6.32 -16.61 -12.75
CA ASN A 210 -7.65 -16.13 -13.15
C ASN A 210 -7.75 -16.04 -14.67
N ASP A 211 -8.80 -16.62 -15.24
CA ASP A 211 -9.11 -16.54 -16.68
C ASP A 211 -9.95 -15.30 -16.97
N TYR A 212 -9.63 -14.57 -18.04
CA TYR A 212 -10.43 -13.44 -18.52
C TYR A 212 -11.87 -13.87 -18.85
N ALA A 213 -12.08 -15.13 -19.27
CA ALA A 213 -13.43 -15.66 -19.50
C ALA A 213 -14.31 -15.67 -18.22
N SER A 214 -13.70 -15.61 -17.04
CA SER A 214 -14.38 -15.54 -15.73
C SER A 214 -14.45 -14.11 -15.17
N ALA A 215 -13.99 -13.11 -15.92
CA ALA A 215 -14.02 -11.73 -15.47
C ALA A 215 -15.48 -11.27 -15.27
N PRO A 216 -15.80 -10.62 -14.14
CA PRO A 216 -17.14 -10.10 -13.92
C PRO A 216 -17.47 -8.97 -14.90
N GLU A 217 -18.73 -8.88 -15.32
CA GLU A 217 -19.21 -7.75 -16.12
C GLU A 217 -19.08 -6.44 -15.33
N ILE A 218 -18.47 -5.43 -15.96
CA ILE A 218 -18.27 -4.12 -15.35
C ILE A 218 -19.50 -3.26 -15.63
N ARG A 219 -20.25 -2.93 -14.58
CA ARG A 219 -21.29 -1.90 -14.64
C ARG A 219 -20.76 -0.54 -14.19
N PRO A 220 -21.25 0.58 -14.74
CA PRO A 220 -20.99 1.89 -14.19
C PRO A 220 -21.44 1.94 -12.72
N PRO A 221 -20.59 2.37 -11.78
CA PRO A 221 -20.98 2.46 -10.38
C PRO A 221 -21.96 3.62 -10.19
N SER A 222 -23.02 3.39 -9.41
CA SER A 222 -23.93 4.47 -8.98
C SER A 222 -23.17 5.48 -8.10
N SER A 223 -23.71 6.69 -7.92
CA SER A 223 -23.08 7.69 -7.04
C SER A 223 -22.87 7.14 -5.62
N GLY A 224 -23.84 6.40 -5.09
CA GLY A 224 -23.73 5.74 -3.78
C GLY A 224 -22.62 4.70 -3.71
N GLU A 225 -22.46 3.89 -4.77
CA GLU A 225 -21.37 2.93 -4.86
C GLU A 225 -20.01 3.62 -4.92
N GLN A 226 -19.88 4.70 -5.68
CA GLN A 226 -18.64 5.48 -5.76
C GLN A 226 -18.25 6.05 -4.39
N ILE A 227 -19.22 6.58 -3.65
CA ILE A 227 -19.03 7.05 -2.27
C ILE A 227 -18.57 5.90 -1.39
N PHE A 228 -19.26 4.76 -1.40
CA PHE A 228 -18.87 3.60 -0.61
C PHE A 228 -17.44 3.15 -0.92
N ARG A 229 -17.11 3.00 -2.20
CA ARG A 229 -15.78 2.53 -2.66
C ARG A 229 -14.66 3.48 -2.26
N THR A 230 -14.89 4.78 -2.26
CA THR A 230 -13.86 5.79 -1.99
C THR A 230 -13.77 6.22 -0.52
N ARG A 231 -14.87 6.16 0.24
CA ARG A 231 -14.95 6.69 1.60
C ARG A 231 -15.18 5.62 2.68
N CYS A 232 -15.85 4.51 2.36
CA CYS A 232 -16.30 3.54 3.37
C CYS A 232 -15.55 2.21 3.32
N SER A 233 -15.13 1.79 2.12
CA SER A 233 -14.64 0.43 1.84
C SER A 233 -13.32 0.08 2.52
N SER A 234 -12.58 1.05 3.09
CA SER A 234 -11.37 0.76 3.87
C SER A 234 -11.71 0.08 5.20
N CYS A 235 -12.85 0.43 5.81
CA CYS A 235 -13.24 -0.05 7.13
C CYS A 235 -14.43 -1.02 7.06
N HIS A 236 -15.35 -0.78 6.13
CA HIS A 236 -16.59 -1.53 6.02
C HIS A 236 -16.58 -2.50 4.83
N THR A 237 -17.37 -3.55 4.97
CA THR A 237 -17.68 -4.55 3.93
C THR A 237 -19.18 -4.59 3.69
N VAL A 238 -19.61 -5.20 2.59
CA VAL A 238 -21.02 -5.52 2.33
C VAL A 238 -21.08 -6.99 1.91
N GLY A 239 -21.38 -7.87 2.86
CA GLY A 239 -21.57 -9.31 2.64
C GLY A 239 -20.29 -10.11 2.37
N ASN A 240 -19.12 -9.53 2.66
CA ASN A 240 -17.80 -10.12 2.37
C ASN A 240 -16.91 -10.21 3.62
N THR A 241 -17.51 -10.26 4.81
CA THR A 241 -16.77 -10.51 6.05
C THR A 241 -16.31 -11.96 6.12
N GLU A 242 -15.03 -12.16 6.44
CA GLU A 242 -14.53 -13.51 6.71
C GLU A 242 -15.06 -14.03 8.05
N PRO A 243 -15.50 -15.30 8.12
CA PRO A 243 -15.96 -15.90 9.36
C PRO A 243 -14.88 -15.82 10.47
N GLY A 244 -15.27 -15.33 11.65
CA GLY A 244 -14.41 -15.35 12.83
C GLY A 244 -13.38 -14.22 12.96
N GLN A 245 -13.30 -13.29 12.00
CA GLN A 245 -12.49 -12.06 12.14
C GLN A 245 -13.40 -10.82 12.06
N PRO A 246 -13.66 -10.13 13.18
CA PRO A 246 -14.34 -8.84 13.10
C PRO A 246 -13.47 -7.88 12.29
N GLY A 247 -14.05 -7.30 11.24
CA GLY A 247 -13.41 -6.25 10.45
C GLY A 247 -13.15 -4.99 11.30
N ILE A 248 -12.46 -4.02 10.71
CA ILE A 248 -12.20 -2.72 11.38
C ILE A 248 -13.51 -2.01 11.71
N GLY A 249 -14.45 -2.02 10.76
CA GLY A 249 -15.84 -1.66 11.00
C GLY A 249 -16.78 -2.85 10.77
N PRO A 250 -18.06 -2.71 11.14
CA PRO A 250 -19.10 -3.70 10.85
C PRO A 250 -19.26 -3.96 9.35
N ASP A 251 -19.66 -5.18 9.03
CA ASP A 251 -20.28 -5.48 7.73
C ASP A 251 -21.64 -4.78 7.65
N LEU A 252 -21.90 -4.13 6.52
CA LEU A 252 -23.10 -3.31 6.31
C LEU A 252 -24.21 -4.03 5.56
N LEU A 253 -24.06 -5.34 5.28
CA LEU A 253 -25.12 -6.12 4.65
C LEU A 253 -26.39 -6.09 5.53
N GLY A 254 -27.50 -5.62 4.96
CA GLY A 254 -28.76 -5.50 5.68
C GLY A 254 -28.84 -4.33 6.66
N VAL A 255 -27.85 -3.43 6.71
CA VAL A 255 -27.85 -2.32 7.69
C VAL A 255 -29.08 -1.42 7.57
N THR A 256 -29.56 -1.20 6.34
CA THR A 256 -30.76 -0.39 6.05
C THR A 256 -32.07 -1.07 6.47
N GLN A 257 -32.06 -2.38 6.67
CA GLN A 257 -33.19 -3.15 7.19
C GLN A 257 -33.16 -3.23 8.72
N GLN A 258 -31.98 -3.13 9.33
CA GLN A 258 -31.75 -3.35 10.76
C GLN A 258 -31.74 -2.06 11.61
N ARG A 259 -31.61 -0.89 10.99
CA ARG A 259 -31.39 0.38 11.68
C ARG A 259 -32.46 1.39 11.31
N ASP A 260 -32.81 2.21 12.28
CA ASP A 260 -33.71 3.33 12.05
C ASP A 260 -33.12 4.28 10.98
N PRO A 261 -33.90 4.67 9.96
CA PRO A 261 -33.39 5.52 8.88
C PRO A 261 -32.89 6.89 9.36
N SER A 262 -33.54 7.50 10.35
CA SER A 262 -33.13 8.80 10.89
C SER A 262 -31.83 8.68 11.68
N TRP A 263 -31.66 7.59 12.42
CA TRP A 263 -30.41 7.26 13.10
C TRP A 263 -29.27 7.07 12.10
N LEU A 264 -29.48 6.31 11.01
CA LEU A 264 -28.45 6.10 9.99
C LEU A 264 -28.01 7.39 9.31
N VAL A 265 -28.96 8.26 8.96
CA VAL A 265 -28.66 9.57 8.37
C VAL A 265 -27.83 10.41 9.33
N ARG A 266 -28.20 10.46 10.61
CA ARG A 266 -27.45 11.21 11.63
C ARG A 266 -26.05 10.64 11.82
N TRP A 267 -25.92 9.32 11.94
CA TRP A 267 -24.64 8.64 12.12
C TRP A 267 -23.66 8.89 10.96
N LEU A 268 -24.16 8.95 9.72
CA LEU A 268 -23.33 9.26 8.56
C LEU A 268 -22.92 10.74 8.48
N LYS A 269 -23.69 11.63 9.10
CA LYS A 269 -23.47 13.08 9.07
C LYS A 269 -22.57 13.57 10.21
N GLU A 270 -22.71 13.00 11.39
CA GLU A 270 -22.08 13.48 12.62
C GLU A 270 -21.75 12.35 13.63
N PRO A 271 -20.99 11.31 13.23
CA PRO A 271 -20.66 10.19 14.12
C PRO A 271 -19.87 10.63 15.36
N ASP A 272 -19.03 11.66 15.20
CA ASP A 272 -18.24 12.28 16.26
C ASP A 272 -19.13 12.95 17.34
N GLN A 273 -20.19 13.65 16.92
CA GLN A 273 -21.12 14.28 17.85
C GLN A 273 -21.97 13.24 18.59
N MET A 274 -22.45 12.21 17.89
CA MET A 274 -23.21 11.12 18.52
C MET A 274 -22.38 10.36 19.57
N LEU A 275 -21.08 10.19 19.36
CA LEU A 275 -20.19 9.63 20.37
C LEU A 275 -19.94 10.60 21.54
N ALA A 276 -19.78 11.90 21.28
CA ALA A 276 -19.61 12.92 22.33
C ALA A 276 -20.86 13.04 23.22
N GLU A 277 -22.05 12.91 22.63
CA GLU A 277 -23.35 12.86 23.31
C GLU A 277 -23.59 11.54 24.05
N GLN A 278 -22.71 10.54 23.88
CA GLN A 278 -22.87 9.19 24.41
C GLN A 278 -24.20 8.56 23.97
N GLU A 279 -24.55 8.74 22.69
CA GLU A 279 -25.73 8.09 22.12
C GLU A 279 -25.61 6.56 22.32
N PRO A 280 -26.65 5.87 22.85
CA PRO A 280 -26.51 4.49 23.32
C PRO A 280 -26.00 3.51 22.26
N LEU A 281 -26.52 3.56 21.03
CA LEU A 281 -26.12 2.64 19.97
C LEU A 281 -24.72 2.95 19.45
N ALA A 282 -24.40 4.22 19.24
CA ALA A 282 -23.06 4.68 18.85
C ALA A 282 -22.00 4.22 19.85
N THR A 283 -22.27 4.39 21.15
CA THR A 283 -21.35 3.99 22.24
C THR A 283 -21.17 2.48 22.29
N LEU A 284 -22.25 1.71 22.11
CA LEU A 284 -22.19 0.26 22.05
C LEU A 284 -21.33 -0.23 20.86
N LEU A 285 -21.54 0.35 19.68
CA LEU A 285 -20.75 0.02 18.49
C LEU A 285 -19.27 0.39 18.69
N PHE A 286 -18.99 1.54 19.29
CA PHE A 286 -17.62 1.95 19.59
C PHE A 286 -16.89 0.95 20.50
N GLU A 287 -17.53 0.49 21.58
CA GLU A 287 -16.96 -0.54 22.46
C GLU A 287 -16.80 -1.88 21.74
N GLN A 288 -17.75 -2.26 20.89
CA GLN A 288 -17.70 -3.52 20.13
C GLN A 288 -16.57 -3.54 19.10
N TYR A 289 -16.24 -2.40 18.49
CA TYR A 289 -15.23 -2.28 17.42
C TYR A 289 -13.93 -1.63 17.94
N ASN A 290 -13.36 -2.21 19.00
CA ASN A 290 -12.04 -1.88 19.55
C ASN A 290 -11.83 -0.41 19.93
N ARG A 291 -12.90 0.33 20.25
CA ARG A 291 -12.84 1.77 20.53
C ARG A 291 -12.16 2.54 19.40
N LEU A 292 -12.45 2.14 18.17
CA LEU A 292 -12.13 2.87 16.95
C LEU A 292 -13.33 3.72 16.57
N ALA A 293 -13.19 5.04 16.68
CA ALA A 293 -14.23 5.97 16.28
C ALA A 293 -14.33 5.98 14.74
N MET A 294 -15.55 5.92 14.23
CA MET A 294 -15.80 6.15 12.80
C MET A 294 -15.50 7.63 12.49
N PRO A 295 -14.58 7.95 11.57
CA PRO A 295 -14.31 9.32 11.18
C PRO A 295 -15.55 9.96 10.53
N ASN A 296 -15.68 11.27 10.71
CA ASN A 296 -16.71 12.02 9.99
C ASN A 296 -16.29 12.19 8.53
N MET A 297 -16.99 11.50 7.61
CA MET A 297 -16.69 11.52 6.18
C MET A 297 -17.19 12.78 5.45
N ARG A 298 -17.76 13.74 6.20
CA ARG A 298 -18.27 15.04 5.75
C ARG A 298 -19.24 14.91 4.57
N LEU A 299 -20.14 13.93 4.66
CA LEU A 299 -21.14 13.67 3.61
C LEU A 299 -22.28 14.71 3.68
N GLY A 300 -22.68 15.24 2.53
CA GLY A 300 -23.90 16.02 2.38
C GLY A 300 -25.15 15.16 2.27
N ASP A 301 -26.34 15.75 2.42
CA ASP A 301 -27.62 15.03 2.44
C ASP A 301 -27.87 14.20 1.17
N THR A 302 -27.48 14.72 0.00
CA THR A 302 -27.54 14.01 -1.28
C THR A 302 -26.60 12.80 -1.32
N GLU A 303 -25.39 12.93 -0.79
CA GLU A 303 -24.40 11.85 -0.74
C GLU A 303 -24.86 10.75 0.23
N ILE A 304 -25.37 11.13 1.39
CA ILE A 304 -25.94 10.20 2.39
C ILE A 304 -27.10 9.42 1.78
N SER A 305 -28.03 10.12 1.13
CA SER A 305 -29.19 9.47 0.49
C SER A 305 -28.75 8.47 -0.59
N ALA A 306 -27.82 8.86 -1.46
CA ALA A 306 -27.28 7.98 -2.48
C ALA A 306 -26.57 6.75 -1.89
N LEU A 307 -25.79 6.93 -0.82
CA LEU A 307 -25.10 5.84 -0.13
C LEU A 307 -26.09 4.84 0.49
N ILE A 308 -27.13 5.33 1.18
CA ILE A 308 -28.17 4.47 1.77
C ILE A 308 -28.90 3.68 0.69
N THR A 309 -29.28 4.32 -0.42
CA THR A 309 -29.89 3.63 -1.57
C THR A 309 -28.99 2.52 -2.09
N TYR A 310 -27.70 2.80 -2.31
CA TYR A 310 -26.75 1.78 -2.74
C TYR A 310 -26.67 0.61 -1.76
N LEU A 311 -26.58 0.86 -0.44
CA LEU A 311 -26.52 -0.22 0.56
C LEU A 311 -27.77 -1.09 0.57
N GLN A 312 -28.95 -0.49 0.31
CA GLN A 312 -30.21 -1.22 0.19
C GLN A 312 -30.27 -2.08 -1.07
N GLU A 313 -29.91 -1.51 -2.22
CA GLU A 313 -29.85 -2.22 -3.51
C GLU A 313 -28.84 -3.37 -3.44
N GLU A 314 -27.65 -3.11 -2.90
CA GLU A 314 -26.58 -4.10 -2.79
C GLU A 314 -26.95 -5.23 -1.83
N THR A 315 -27.63 -4.91 -0.73
CA THR A 315 -28.21 -5.92 0.17
C THR A 315 -29.19 -6.80 -0.57
N THR A 316 -30.11 -6.20 -1.34
CA THR A 316 -31.12 -6.93 -2.11
C THR A 316 -30.46 -7.84 -3.14
N ARG A 317 -29.45 -7.32 -3.86
CA ARG A 317 -28.68 -8.05 -4.87
C ARG A 317 -27.92 -9.24 -4.27
N ILE A 318 -27.29 -9.07 -3.11
CA ILE A 318 -26.53 -10.14 -2.45
C ILE A 318 -27.49 -11.17 -1.84
N GLN A 319 -28.63 -10.76 -1.27
CA GLN A 319 -29.60 -11.70 -0.71
C GLN A 319 -30.44 -12.42 -1.78
N ALA A 320 -30.47 -11.92 -3.02
CA ALA A 320 -31.15 -12.57 -4.13
C ALA A 320 -30.58 -13.98 -4.41
N PRO A 321 -31.42 -14.94 -4.83
CA PRO A 321 -30.97 -16.26 -5.28
C PRO A 321 -29.88 -16.15 -6.34
N LEU A 322 -28.91 -17.09 -6.35
CA LEU A 322 -27.76 -17.06 -7.27
C LEU A 322 -28.17 -16.93 -8.76
N ALA A 323 -29.32 -17.48 -9.15
CA ALA A 323 -29.86 -17.40 -10.51
C ALA A 323 -30.33 -15.99 -10.94
N ASP A 324 -30.48 -15.07 -9.99
CA ASP A 324 -30.95 -13.70 -10.20
C ASP A 324 -29.88 -12.64 -9.94
N ARG A 325 -28.69 -13.03 -9.44
CA ARG A 325 -27.56 -12.11 -9.26
C ARG A 325 -26.96 -11.77 -10.62
N GLY A 326 -27.06 -10.50 -11.04
CA GLY A 326 -26.49 -10.01 -12.30
C GLY A 326 -27.51 -9.69 -13.41
N LYS A 327 -28.81 -9.80 -13.13
CA LYS A 327 -29.83 -9.17 -13.99
C LYS A 327 -29.90 -7.67 -13.66
N PRO A 328 -29.96 -6.80 -14.68
CA PRO A 328 -29.88 -5.34 -14.52
C PRO A 328 -31.03 -4.75 -13.70
#